data_AF-A0A182SC71-F1
#
_entry.id   AF-A0A182SC71-F1
#
_cell.length_a   1.000
_cell.length_b   1.000
_cell.length_c   1.000
_cell.angle_alpha   90.00
_cell.angle_beta   90.00
_cell.angle_gamma   90.00
#
_symmetry.space_group_name_H-M   'P 1'
#
loop_
_entity.id
_entity.type
_entity.pdbx_description
1 polymer ?
#
loop_
_entity_poly.entity_id
_entity_poly.type
_entity_poly.pdbx_seq_one_letter_code
_entity_poly.pdbx_strand_id
1 'polypeptide(L)'
;MHEHSVMVGIFAEKLDSDPQLRDAIELEALGRYDRAHRAYCELVIRISPVRVEERNFCYKSAFNCLLQLGQWDLLLDEIGNQVTNHEQLWNDDWNLENLLPHYVHGNVLLVLADNEAGREFYNMLQQWLHVPDRTKHIRQQFGEQLTALYISGQEMVRARMFGEQTQRQFLDEWHCAGVLSGLVRTDCLLSVRKVIELLAYSDLLECTIDRLEQATAGLIASWQNAQPALTDSLITWDTIIAYRRFLLAKLEAKCNVQEECVPFQNNVSTLSKLLYDLELELLEVAFEQNNI
;
A
#
# COMPACT_ATOMS: atom_id res chain seq x y z
N MET A 1 8.43 18.53 -6.66
CA MET A 1 8.93 19.60 -7.56
C MET A 1 10.44 19.53 -7.85
N HIS A 2 11.33 19.40 -6.85
CA HIS A 2 12.79 19.39 -7.10
C HIS A 2 13.27 18.12 -7.85
N GLU A 3 12.76 16.94 -7.51
CA GLU A 3 13.13 15.69 -8.17
C GLU A 3 12.64 15.59 -9.63
N HIS A 4 11.41 16.03 -9.92
CA HIS A 4 10.90 16.08 -11.30
C HIS A 4 11.71 17.04 -12.18
N SER A 5 12.12 18.20 -11.65
CA SER A 5 12.99 19.13 -12.40
C SER A 5 14.36 18.53 -12.71
N VAL A 6 14.90 17.69 -11.82
CA VAL A 6 16.15 16.96 -12.05
C VAL A 6 15.93 15.85 -13.09
N MET A 7 14.84 15.09 -13.02
CA MET A 7 14.51 14.06 -14.02
C MET A 7 14.34 14.64 -15.42
N VAL A 8 13.56 15.72 -15.56
CA VAL A 8 13.42 16.45 -16.83
C VAL A 8 14.77 16.92 -17.33
N GLY A 9 15.64 17.45 -16.45
CA GLY A 9 17.01 17.83 -16.81
C GLY A 9 17.84 16.67 -17.36
N ILE A 10 17.85 15.51 -16.68
CA ILE A 10 18.60 14.32 -17.08
C ILE A 10 18.14 13.81 -18.45
N PHE A 11 16.82 13.71 -18.67
CA PHE A 11 16.30 13.30 -19.96
C PHE A 11 16.49 14.39 -21.03
N ALA A 12 16.46 15.66 -20.64
CA ALA A 12 16.69 16.75 -21.58
C ALA A 12 18.13 16.78 -22.12
N GLU A 13 19.11 16.42 -21.29
CA GLU A 13 20.52 16.32 -21.65
C GLU A 13 20.83 15.11 -22.54
N LYS A 14 20.02 14.03 -22.47
CA LYS A 14 20.10 12.92 -23.42
C LYS A 14 19.52 13.34 -24.76
N LEU A 15 20.40 13.73 -25.69
CA LEU A 15 20.08 14.23 -27.05
C LEU A 15 19.16 13.31 -27.88
N ASP A 16 19.06 12.02 -27.55
CA ASP A 16 18.24 11.04 -28.28
C ASP A 16 16.89 10.71 -27.60
N SER A 17 16.55 11.33 -26.46
CA SER A 17 15.29 11.06 -25.75
C SER A 17 14.06 11.49 -26.58
N ASP A 18 13.01 10.68 -26.56
CA ASP A 18 11.75 11.01 -27.25
C ASP A 18 11.15 12.29 -26.63
N PRO A 19 10.83 13.33 -27.42
CA PRO A 19 10.24 14.56 -26.88
C PRO A 19 8.93 14.31 -26.12
N GLN A 20 8.14 13.30 -26.52
CA GLN A 20 6.88 12.95 -25.84
C GLN A 20 7.12 12.42 -24.43
N LEU A 21 8.31 11.91 -24.12
CA LEU A 21 8.67 11.51 -22.76
C LEU A 21 8.68 12.70 -21.80
N ARG A 22 9.11 13.88 -22.27
CA ARG A 22 9.11 15.10 -21.44
C ARG A 22 7.69 15.54 -21.13
N ASP A 23 6.82 15.51 -22.14
CA ASP A 23 5.41 15.84 -21.98
C ASP A 23 4.73 14.90 -20.96
N ALA A 24 5.05 13.61 -20.97
CA ALA A 24 4.53 12.64 -20.01
C ALA A 24 5.01 12.93 -18.57
N ILE A 25 6.29 13.25 -18.40
CA ILE A 25 6.87 13.64 -17.10
C ILE A 25 6.24 14.94 -16.58
N GLU A 26 5.97 15.90 -17.46
CA GLU A 26 5.29 17.15 -17.08
C GLU A 26 3.84 16.89 -16.65
N LEU A 27 3.10 16.03 -17.35
CA LEU A 27 1.75 15.63 -16.95
C LEU A 27 1.75 14.98 -15.55
N GLU A 28 2.70 14.08 -15.29
CA GLU A 28 2.88 13.42 -13.99
C GLU A 28 3.18 14.47 -12.89
N ALA A 29 4.08 15.41 -13.16
CA ALA A 29 4.44 16.47 -12.21
C ALA A 29 3.28 17.44 -11.90
N LEU A 30 2.30 17.55 -12.80
CA LEU A 30 1.07 18.33 -12.62
C LEU A 30 -0.06 17.55 -11.93
N GLY A 31 0.19 16.30 -11.51
CA GLY A 31 -0.81 15.43 -10.89
C GLY A 31 -1.84 14.87 -11.89
N ARG A 32 -1.61 14.99 -13.20
CA ARG A 32 -2.50 14.47 -14.25
C ARG A 32 -2.16 13.02 -14.57
N TYR A 33 -2.26 12.17 -13.54
CA TYR A 33 -1.80 10.79 -13.58
C TYR A 33 -2.53 9.94 -14.62
N ASP A 34 -3.82 10.20 -14.87
CA ASP A 34 -4.60 9.50 -15.89
C ASP A 34 -4.04 9.72 -17.31
N ARG A 35 -3.65 10.95 -17.62
CA ARG A 35 -3.09 11.33 -18.92
C ARG A 35 -1.63 10.93 -19.03
N ALA A 36 -0.87 11.06 -17.93
CA ALA A 36 0.52 10.64 -17.86
C ALA A 36 0.64 9.13 -18.08
N HIS A 37 -0.20 8.32 -17.41
CA HIS A 37 -0.28 6.87 -17.60
C HIS A 37 -0.45 6.49 -19.07
N ARG A 38 -1.47 7.05 -19.74
CA ARG A 38 -1.71 6.79 -21.17
C ARG A 38 -0.52 7.18 -22.04
N ALA A 39 0.10 8.33 -21.78
CA ALA A 39 1.28 8.78 -22.52
C ALA A 39 2.46 7.81 -22.35
N TYR A 40 2.71 7.32 -21.12
CA TYR A 40 3.74 6.32 -20.86
C TYR A 40 3.45 4.97 -21.55
N CYS A 41 2.20 4.50 -21.52
CA CYS A 41 1.81 3.28 -22.24
C CYS A 41 2.02 3.40 -23.75
N GLU A 42 1.66 4.54 -24.35
CA GLU A 42 1.91 4.80 -25.78
C GLU A 42 3.42 4.83 -26.10
N LEU A 43 4.22 5.45 -25.23
CA LEU A 43 5.68 5.49 -25.36
C LEU A 43 6.30 4.11 -25.29
N VAL A 44 5.87 3.24 -24.37
CA VAL A 44 6.38 1.86 -24.23
C VAL A 44 6.25 1.05 -25.52
N ILE A 45 5.19 1.29 -26.29
CA ILE A 45 4.92 0.63 -27.58
C ILE A 45 5.82 1.20 -28.70
N ARG A 46 6.11 2.50 -28.66
CA ARG A 46 6.89 3.21 -29.68
C ARG A 46 8.41 3.08 -29.48
N ILE A 47 8.88 3.12 -28.24
CA ILE A 47 10.29 3.07 -27.90
C ILE A 47 10.86 1.72 -28.35
N SER A 48 11.98 1.78 -29.09
CA SER A 48 12.67 0.58 -29.58
C SER A 48 12.97 -0.40 -28.44
N PRO A 49 12.76 -1.72 -28.61
CA PRO A 49 13.08 -2.73 -27.60
C PRO A 49 14.54 -2.72 -27.13
N VAL A 50 15.44 -2.16 -27.94
CA VAL A 50 16.87 -2.02 -27.62
C VAL A 50 17.13 -0.95 -26.55
N ARG A 51 16.21 0.03 -26.39
CA ARG A 51 16.30 1.12 -25.40
C ARG A 51 15.68 0.69 -24.06
N VAL A 52 16.27 -0.35 -23.45
CA VAL A 52 15.72 -1.02 -22.25
C VAL A 52 15.47 -0.03 -21.11
N GLU A 53 16.43 0.85 -20.80
CA GLU A 53 16.31 1.80 -19.67
C GLU A 53 15.16 2.79 -19.81
N GLU A 54 14.91 3.28 -21.03
CA GLU A 54 13.79 4.20 -21.27
C GLU A 54 12.45 3.51 -21.22
N ARG A 55 12.37 2.27 -21.71
CA ARG A 55 11.16 1.45 -21.54
C ARG A 55 10.91 1.16 -20.07
N ASN A 56 11.93 0.76 -19.33
CA ASN A 56 11.84 0.51 -17.89
C ASN A 56 11.40 1.76 -17.11
N PHE A 57 11.92 2.94 -17.47
CA PHE A 57 11.43 4.21 -16.93
C PHE A 57 9.94 4.41 -17.22
N CYS A 58 9.51 4.26 -18.47
CA CYS A 58 8.11 4.44 -18.84
C CYS A 58 7.19 3.44 -18.12
N TYR A 59 7.60 2.17 -17.99
CA TYR A 59 6.85 1.17 -17.22
C TYR A 59 6.72 1.58 -15.76
N LYS A 60 7.83 1.93 -15.11
CA LYS A 60 7.83 2.36 -13.71
C LYS A 60 6.92 3.58 -13.51
N SER A 61 7.02 4.58 -14.38
CA SER A 61 6.19 5.79 -14.28
C SER A 61 4.73 5.51 -14.57
N ALA A 62 4.39 4.62 -15.51
CA ALA A 62 3.02 4.17 -15.73
C ALA A 62 2.43 3.52 -14.47
N PHE A 63 3.16 2.58 -13.85
CA PHE A 63 2.72 1.96 -12.59
C PHE A 63 2.56 2.98 -11.46
N ASN A 64 3.50 3.92 -11.34
CA ASN A 64 3.41 5.01 -10.37
C ASN A 64 2.14 5.85 -10.57
N CYS A 65 1.75 6.14 -11.82
CA CYS A 65 0.51 6.85 -12.09
C CYS A 65 -0.72 6.07 -11.57
N LEU A 66 -0.78 4.76 -11.81
CA LEU A 66 -1.89 3.92 -11.30
C LEU A 66 -1.90 3.84 -9.77
N LEU A 67 -0.72 3.79 -9.14
CA LEU A 67 -0.59 3.85 -7.68
C LEU A 67 -1.16 5.15 -7.11
N GLN A 68 -0.82 6.29 -7.73
CA GLN A 68 -1.36 7.58 -7.30
C GLN A 68 -2.88 7.65 -7.49
N LEU A 69 -3.42 7.02 -8.54
CA LEU A 69 -4.86 6.95 -8.81
C LEU A 69 -5.61 5.94 -7.93
N GLY A 70 -4.92 5.12 -7.12
CA GLY A 70 -5.53 4.03 -6.36
C GLY A 70 -6.16 2.93 -7.24
N GLN A 71 -5.73 2.82 -8.51
CA GLN A 71 -6.28 1.86 -9.47
C GLN A 71 -5.58 0.49 -9.37
N TRP A 72 -5.79 -0.18 -8.24
CA TRP A 72 -5.11 -1.45 -7.94
C TRP A 72 -5.43 -2.58 -8.91
N ASP A 73 -6.69 -2.75 -9.32
CA ASP A 73 -7.07 -3.81 -10.26
C ASP A 73 -6.33 -3.67 -11.60
N LEU A 74 -6.35 -2.45 -12.17
CA LEU A 74 -5.65 -2.15 -13.42
C LEU A 74 -4.14 -2.29 -13.28
N LEU A 75 -3.58 -1.86 -12.15
CA LEU A 75 -2.15 -2.01 -11.88
C LEU A 75 -1.73 -3.47 -11.84
N LEU A 76 -2.49 -4.33 -11.16
CA LEU A 76 -2.21 -5.76 -11.07
C LEU A 76 -2.33 -6.43 -12.45
N ASP A 77 -3.32 -6.04 -13.25
CA ASP A 77 -3.47 -6.50 -14.63
C ASP A 77 -2.26 -6.09 -15.49
N GLU A 78 -1.80 -4.83 -15.40
CA GLU A 78 -0.65 -4.38 -16.18
C GLU A 78 0.66 -5.03 -15.76
N ILE A 79 0.89 -5.23 -14.45
CA ILE A 79 2.04 -6.01 -13.95
C ILE A 79 1.93 -7.46 -14.44
N GLY A 80 0.75 -8.06 -14.35
CA GLY A 80 0.48 -9.41 -14.84
C GLY A 80 0.78 -9.54 -16.33
N ASN A 81 0.47 -8.53 -17.14
CA ASN A 81 0.78 -8.51 -18.57
C ASN A 81 2.28 -8.33 -18.89
N GLN A 82 3.10 -7.87 -17.93
CA GLN A 82 4.56 -7.83 -18.11
C GLN A 82 5.24 -9.17 -17.86
N VAL A 83 4.57 -10.11 -17.18
CA VAL A 83 5.15 -11.39 -16.80
C VAL A 83 4.35 -12.56 -17.40
N THR A 84 5.04 -13.56 -17.95
CA THR A 84 4.37 -14.75 -18.49
C THR A 84 3.84 -15.69 -17.40
N ASN A 85 4.41 -15.59 -16.20
CA ASN A 85 3.94 -16.22 -14.98
C ASN A 85 4.55 -15.49 -13.77
N HIS A 86 3.98 -15.71 -12.59
CA HIS A 86 4.40 -15.01 -11.37
C HIS A 86 5.83 -15.35 -10.89
N GLU A 87 6.46 -16.42 -11.40
CA GLU A 87 7.85 -16.72 -11.07
C GLU A 87 8.80 -15.67 -11.66
N GLN A 88 8.40 -15.01 -12.76
CA GLN A 88 9.23 -13.98 -13.39
C GLN A 88 9.40 -12.72 -12.53
N LEU A 89 8.52 -12.49 -11.56
CA LEU A 89 8.68 -11.40 -10.58
C LEU A 89 9.97 -11.53 -9.76
N TRP A 90 10.56 -12.74 -9.73
CA TRP A 90 11.77 -13.06 -8.97
C TRP A 90 13.04 -13.14 -9.84
N ASN A 91 12.94 -12.94 -11.14
CA ASN A 91 14.04 -13.25 -12.07
C ASN A 91 15.18 -12.22 -12.05
N ASP A 92 14.87 -10.96 -11.76
CA ASP A 92 15.84 -9.86 -11.82
C ASP A 92 15.54 -8.78 -10.78
N ASP A 93 16.56 -7.99 -10.48
CA ASP A 93 16.50 -6.94 -9.45
C ASP A 93 15.50 -5.84 -9.83
N TRP A 94 15.31 -5.56 -11.12
CA TRP A 94 14.36 -4.54 -11.55
C TRP A 94 12.92 -4.94 -11.21
N ASN A 95 12.55 -6.20 -11.45
CA ASN A 95 11.24 -6.73 -11.06
C ASN A 95 11.06 -6.75 -9.55
N LEU A 96 12.09 -7.16 -8.80
CA LEU A 96 12.06 -7.18 -7.34
C LEU A 96 11.86 -5.78 -6.73
N GLU A 97 12.44 -4.74 -7.35
CA GLU A 97 12.36 -3.37 -6.86
C GLU A 97 11.13 -2.60 -7.36
N ASN A 98 10.65 -2.88 -8.58
CA ASN A 98 9.67 -2.02 -9.25
C ASN A 98 8.31 -2.69 -9.52
N LEU A 99 8.25 -4.03 -9.59
CA LEU A 99 6.99 -4.76 -9.79
C LEU A 99 6.49 -5.40 -8.49
N LEU A 100 7.36 -6.18 -7.85
CA LEU A 100 6.98 -7.04 -6.73
C LEU A 100 6.36 -6.27 -5.55
N PRO A 101 6.88 -5.09 -5.12
CA PRO A 101 6.29 -4.38 -3.98
C PRO A 101 4.85 -3.94 -4.24
N HIS A 102 4.59 -3.40 -5.43
CA HIS A 102 3.27 -2.96 -5.86
C HIS A 102 2.31 -4.14 -6.07
N TYR A 103 2.82 -5.23 -6.64
CA TYR A 103 2.07 -6.46 -6.84
C TYR A 103 1.63 -7.08 -5.50
N VAL A 104 2.54 -7.17 -4.53
CA VAL A 104 2.23 -7.66 -3.18
C VAL A 104 1.25 -6.73 -2.49
N HIS A 105 1.49 -5.42 -2.52
CA HIS A 105 0.62 -4.44 -1.87
C HIS A 105 -0.82 -4.50 -2.40
N GLY A 106 -1.02 -4.39 -3.71
CA GLY A 106 -2.35 -4.41 -4.32
C GLY A 106 -3.11 -5.71 -4.02
N ASN A 107 -2.43 -6.86 -4.15
CA ASN A 107 -3.06 -8.14 -3.83
C ASN A 107 -3.43 -8.28 -2.35
N VAL A 108 -2.64 -7.72 -1.43
CA VAL A 108 -2.98 -7.70 0.01
C VAL A 108 -4.26 -6.90 0.22
N LEU A 109 -4.41 -5.73 -0.40
CA LEU A 109 -5.64 -4.96 -0.31
C LEU A 109 -6.85 -5.74 -0.84
N LEU A 110 -6.69 -6.47 -1.95
CA LEU A 110 -7.73 -7.35 -2.48
C LEU A 110 -8.10 -8.49 -1.52
N VAL A 111 -7.10 -9.13 -0.87
CA VAL A 111 -7.36 -10.15 0.17
C VAL A 111 -8.16 -9.57 1.32
N LEU A 112 -7.80 -8.37 1.79
CA LEU A 112 -8.48 -7.72 2.91
C LEU A 112 -9.92 -7.28 2.54
N ALA A 113 -10.18 -7.02 1.27
CA ALA A 113 -11.51 -6.75 0.73
C ALA A 113 -12.34 -8.03 0.42
N ASP A 114 -11.85 -9.22 0.79
CA ASP A 114 -12.45 -10.53 0.51
C ASP A 114 -12.66 -10.84 -0.98
N ASN A 115 -11.83 -10.25 -1.85
CA ASN A 115 -11.85 -10.49 -3.28
C ASN A 115 -11.26 -11.88 -3.62
N GLU A 116 -11.87 -12.57 -4.59
CA GLU A 116 -11.45 -13.90 -5.04
C GLU A 116 -10.02 -13.91 -5.60
N ALA A 117 -9.63 -12.92 -6.39
CA ALA A 117 -8.29 -12.80 -6.94
C ALA A 117 -7.21 -12.73 -5.85
N GLY A 118 -7.51 -12.06 -4.72
CA GLY A 118 -6.63 -12.01 -3.57
C GLY A 118 -6.33 -13.40 -2.97
N ARG A 119 -7.31 -14.33 -2.99
CA ARG A 119 -7.13 -15.68 -2.43
C ARG A 119 -6.12 -16.50 -3.23
N GLU A 120 -6.08 -16.34 -4.55
CA GLU A 120 -5.08 -16.97 -5.40
C GLU A 120 -3.67 -16.49 -5.05
N PHE A 121 -3.51 -15.17 -4.86
CA PHE A 121 -2.26 -14.58 -4.38
C PHE A 121 -1.83 -15.15 -3.02
N TYR A 122 -2.74 -15.28 -2.06
CA TYR A 122 -2.39 -15.81 -0.74
C TYR A 122 -1.80 -17.23 -0.83
N ASN A 123 -2.40 -18.10 -1.66
CA ASN A 123 -1.88 -19.45 -1.89
C ASN A 123 -0.50 -19.45 -2.54
N MET A 124 -0.29 -18.56 -3.52
CA MET A 124 1.01 -18.38 -4.17
C MET A 124 2.07 -17.87 -3.19
N LEU A 125 1.73 -16.90 -2.33
CA LEU A 125 2.64 -16.39 -1.31
C LEU A 125 3.12 -17.50 -0.36
N GLN A 126 2.25 -18.45 0.01
CA GLN A 126 2.67 -19.61 0.81
C GLN A 126 3.71 -20.46 0.07
N GLN A 127 3.58 -20.65 -1.24
CA GLN A 127 4.57 -21.35 -2.06
C GLN A 127 5.91 -20.61 -2.08
N TRP A 128 5.88 -19.28 -2.24
CA TRP A 128 7.10 -18.47 -2.21
C TRP A 128 7.81 -18.51 -0.85
N LEU A 129 7.06 -18.60 0.25
CA LEU A 129 7.62 -18.74 1.60
C LEU A 129 8.31 -20.09 1.86
N HIS A 130 8.20 -21.07 0.96
CA HIS A 130 8.97 -22.31 0.99
C HIS A 130 10.33 -22.23 0.28
N VAL A 131 10.60 -21.14 -0.46
CA VAL A 131 11.88 -20.93 -1.15
C VAL A 131 12.78 -20.04 -0.29
N PRO A 132 13.91 -20.54 0.26
CA PRO A 132 14.67 -19.84 1.30
C PRO A 132 15.06 -18.39 0.97
N ASP A 133 15.55 -18.13 -0.23
CA ASP A 133 15.98 -16.79 -0.65
C ASP A 133 14.78 -15.82 -0.77
N ARG A 134 13.65 -16.30 -1.30
CA ARG A 134 12.42 -15.52 -1.37
C ARG A 134 11.87 -15.25 0.02
N THR A 135 11.82 -16.26 0.88
CA THR A 135 11.38 -16.12 2.27
C THR A 135 12.19 -15.05 2.99
N LYS A 136 13.51 -15.00 2.80
CA LYS A 136 14.35 -13.96 3.39
C LYS A 136 13.93 -12.58 2.89
N HIS A 137 13.79 -12.39 1.58
CA HIS A 137 13.39 -11.11 0.98
C HIS A 137 11.99 -10.68 1.45
N ILE A 138 10.99 -11.57 1.37
CA ILE A 138 9.61 -11.29 1.76
C ILE A 138 9.52 -10.83 3.22
N ARG A 139 10.23 -11.50 4.13
CA ARG A 139 10.24 -11.14 5.55
C ARG A 139 10.92 -9.81 5.84
N GLN A 140 11.83 -9.38 4.98
CA GLN A 140 12.54 -8.09 5.13
C GLN A 140 11.76 -6.93 4.52
N GLN A 141 11.04 -7.16 3.41
CA GLN A 141 10.40 -6.10 2.65
C GLN A 141 8.89 -5.97 2.89
N PHE A 142 8.21 -7.06 3.26
CA PHE A 142 6.75 -7.12 3.28
C PHE A 142 6.16 -7.45 4.66
N GLY A 143 6.85 -7.05 5.74
CA GLY A 143 6.42 -7.39 7.10
C GLY A 143 5.04 -6.81 7.47
N GLU A 144 4.74 -5.57 7.05
CA GLU A 144 3.41 -4.96 7.20
C GLU A 144 2.32 -5.80 6.50
N GLN A 145 2.55 -6.15 5.24
CA GLN A 145 1.62 -6.94 4.43
C GLN A 145 1.43 -8.35 5.00
N LEU A 146 2.51 -8.99 5.44
CA LEU A 146 2.43 -10.29 6.12
C LEU A 146 1.59 -10.20 7.40
N THR A 147 1.78 -9.16 8.22
CA THR A 147 0.95 -8.94 9.42
C THR A 147 -0.52 -8.86 9.03
N ALA A 148 -0.88 -8.03 8.05
CA ALA A 148 -2.27 -7.89 7.62
C ALA A 148 -2.87 -9.21 7.10
N LEU A 149 -2.13 -9.94 6.26
CA LEU A 149 -2.56 -11.22 5.70
C LEU A 149 -2.76 -12.29 6.78
N TYR A 150 -1.84 -12.40 7.74
CA TYR A 150 -1.98 -13.37 8.84
C TYR A 150 -3.13 -13.01 9.79
N ILE A 151 -3.45 -11.72 9.98
CA ILE A 151 -4.68 -11.33 10.70
C ILE A 151 -5.92 -11.79 9.92
N SER A 152 -5.94 -11.58 8.60
CA SER A 152 -7.03 -12.05 7.74
C SER A 152 -7.23 -13.57 7.80
N GLY A 153 -6.12 -14.32 7.79
CA GLY A 153 -6.08 -15.77 7.95
C GLY A 153 -6.30 -16.29 9.37
N GLN A 154 -6.58 -15.43 10.36
CA GLN A 154 -6.75 -15.79 11.78
C GLN A 154 -5.51 -16.42 12.44
N GLU A 155 -4.31 -16.18 11.89
CA GLU A 155 -3.04 -16.67 12.41
C GLU A 155 -2.34 -15.60 13.28
N MET A 156 -2.99 -15.18 14.36
CA MET A 156 -2.59 -14.01 15.17
C MET A 156 -1.17 -14.09 15.75
N VAL A 157 -0.70 -15.30 16.11
CA VAL A 157 0.68 -15.49 16.59
C VAL A 157 1.70 -15.13 15.50
N ARG A 158 1.44 -15.50 14.24
CA ARG A 158 2.32 -15.14 13.12
C ARG A 158 2.19 -13.67 12.77
N ALA A 159 0.98 -13.12 12.79
CA ALA A 159 0.76 -11.69 12.60
C ALA A 159 1.60 -10.84 13.57
N ARG A 160 1.55 -11.17 14.86
CA ARG A 160 2.36 -10.52 15.91
C ARG A 160 3.85 -10.68 15.67
N MET A 161 4.31 -11.88 15.34
CA MET A 161 5.72 -12.13 15.03
C MET A 161 6.25 -11.18 13.95
N PHE A 162 5.52 -11.07 12.82
CA PHE A 162 5.93 -10.18 11.72
C PHE A 162 5.79 -8.71 12.08
N GLY A 163 4.71 -8.32 12.77
CA GLY A 163 4.49 -6.92 13.12
C GLY A 163 5.55 -6.41 14.10
N GLU A 164 5.87 -7.19 15.12
CA GLU A 164 6.96 -6.88 16.04
C GLU A 164 8.33 -6.88 15.35
N GLN A 165 8.55 -7.78 14.37
CA GLN A 165 9.78 -7.76 13.58
C GLN A 165 9.90 -6.45 12.78
N THR A 166 8.83 -6.00 12.12
CA THR A 166 8.83 -4.73 11.38
C THR A 166 9.02 -3.54 12.31
N GLN A 167 8.46 -3.55 13.52
CA GLN A 167 8.74 -2.52 14.52
C GLN A 167 10.21 -2.47 14.92
N ARG A 168 10.88 -3.62 15.09
CA ARG A 168 12.31 -3.67 15.38
C ARG A 168 13.14 -3.14 14.20
N GLN A 169 12.80 -3.55 12.97
CA GLN A 169 13.45 -3.06 11.76
C GLN A 169 13.30 -1.54 11.60
N PHE A 170 12.12 -0.99 11.90
CA PHE A 170 11.89 0.45 11.92
C PHE A 170 12.88 1.18 12.85
N LEU A 171 13.22 0.63 14.02
CA LEU A 171 14.17 1.29 14.92
C LEU A 171 15.57 1.38 14.31
N ASP A 172 16.00 0.35 13.59
CA ASP A 172 17.28 0.34 12.88
C ASP A 172 17.27 1.33 11.72
N GLU A 173 16.20 1.34 10.92
CA GLU A 173 16.00 2.28 9.81
C GLU A 173 15.95 3.73 10.30
N TRP A 174 15.21 3.99 11.37
CA TRP A 174 15.09 5.31 12.01
C TRP A 174 16.41 5.81 12.58
N HIS A 175 17.19 4.92 13.18
CA HIS A 175 18.54 5.23 13.66
C HIS A 175 19.47 5.60 12.50
N CYS A 176 19.37 4.92 11.36
CA CYS A 176 20.17 5.19 10.17
C CYS A 176 19.65 6.39 9.35
N ALA A 177 18.39 6.79 9.54
CA ALA A 177 17.79 7.91 8.83
C ALA A 177 18.47 9.23 9.24
N GLY A 178 19.19 9.82 8.29
CA GLY A 178 19.86 11.11 8.49
C GLY A 178 18.89 12.16 9.03
N VAL A 179 19.31 12.89 10.07
CA VAL A 179 18.46 13.85 10.80
C VAL A 179 17.90 14.96 9.88
N LEU A 180 18.60 15.26 8.79
CA LEU A 180 18.19 16.27 7.82
C LEU A 180 17.27 15.72 6.71
N SER A 181 17.06 14.41 6.64
CA SER A 181 16.18 13.79 5.64
C SER A 181 14.75 13.71 6.17
N GLY A 182 14.03 14.83 6.11
CA GLY A 182 12.65 14.93 6.60
C GLY A 182 11.72 13.90 5.96
N LEU A 183 11.80 13.74 4.64
CA LEU A 183 10.96 12.80 3.88
C LEU A 183 11.16 11.35 4.33
N VAL A 184 12.42 10.88 4.36
CA VAL A 184 12.74 9.51 4.79
C VAL A 184 12.25 9.24 6.22
N ARG A 185 12.39 10.21 7.12
CA ARG A 185 11.90 10.08 8.50
C ARG A 185 10.38 10.00 8.54
N THR A 186 9.68 10.84 7.78
CA THR A 186 8.22 10.76 7.67
C THR A 186 7.78 9.40 7.14
N ASP A 187 8.41 8.89 6.08
CA ASP A 187 8.09 7.58 5.50
C ASP A 187 8.31 6.43 6.51
N CYS A 188 9.40 6.46 7.27
CA CYS A 188 9.64 5.49 8.35
C CYS A 188 8.51 5.54 9.40
N LEU A 189 8.08 6.73 9.83
CA LEU A 189 7.00 6.89 10.82
C LEU A 189 5.65 6.41 10.28
N LEU A 190 5.32 6.73 9.03
CA LEU A 190 4.09 6.29 8.39
C LEU A 190 4.06 4.77 8.19
N SER A 191 5.20 4.18 7.83
CA SER A 191 5.35 2.72 7.70
C SER A 191 5.08 2.01 9.03
N VAL A 192 5.76 2.41 10.11
CA VAL A 192 5.58 1.74 11.43
C VAL A 192 4.19 1.99 12.02
N ARG A 193 3.58 3.15 11.76
CA ARG A 193 2.21 3.46 12.19
C ARG A 193 1.22 2.42 11.71
N LYS A 194 1.26 2.05 10.42
CA LYS A 194 0.36 1.05 9.83
C LYS A 194 0.47 -0.30 10.53
N VAL A 195 1.70 -0.72 10.86
CA VAL A 195 1.95 -1.96 11.61
C VAL A 195 1.44 -1.90 13.05
N ILE A 196 1.58 -0.75 13.73
CA ILE A 196 1.06 -0.55 15.08
C ILE A 196 -0.47 -0.67 15.09
N GLU A 197 -1.16 -0.08 14.11
CA GLU A 197 -2.62 -0.24 13.97
C GLU A 197 -2.98 -1.72 13.77
N LEU A 198 -2.30 -2.44 12.86
CA LEU A 198 -2.55 -3.87 12.63
C LEU A 198 -2.32 -4.73 13.88
N LEU A 199 -1.28 -4.47 14.68
CA LEU A 199 -1.04 -5.19 15.92
C LEU A 199 -2.15 -4.95 16.94
N ALA A 200 -2.59 -3.69 17.11
CA ALA A 200 -3.74 -3.37 17.94
C ALA A 200 -5.01 -4.09 17.45
N TYR A 201 -5.18 -4.25 16.13
CA TYR A 201 -6.29 -4.99 15.54
C TYR A 201 -6.21 -6.48 15.85
N SER A 202 -5.03 -7.07 15.80
CA SER A 202 -4.83 -8.48 16.19
C SER A 202 -5.25 -8.73 17.64
N ASP A 203 -4.86 -7.85 18.57
CA ASP A 203 -5.22 -7.97 19.98
C ASP A 203 -6.71 -7.73 20.22
N LEU A 204 -7.31 -6.76 19.52
CA LEU A 204 -8.75 -6.49 19.58
C LEU A 204 -9.57 -7.68 19.06
N LEU A 205 -9.12 -8.33 17.99
CA LEU A 205 -9.78 -9.50 17.42
C LEU A 205 -9.63 -10.75 18.28
N GLU A 206 -8.69 -10.80 19.22
CA GLU A 206 -8.62 -11.86 20.23
C GLU A 206 -9.32 -11.51 21.55
N CYS A 207 -9.74 -10.26 21.74
CA CYS A 207 -10.42 -9.84 22.96
C CYS A 207 -11.73 -10.61 23.19
N THR A 208 -11.95 -10.94 24.47
CA THR A 208 -13.21 -11.47 24.98
C THR A 208 -14.29 -10.40 24.96
N ILE A 209 -15.56 -10.82 24.88
CA ILE A 209 -16.72 -9.95 24.67
C ILE A 209 -16.83 -8.86 25.74
N ASP A 210 -16.57 -9.21 26.99
CA ASP A 210 -16.58 -8.31 28.15
C ASP A 210 -15.58 -7.16 28.03
N ARG A 211 -14.49 -7.34 27.28
CA ARG A 211 -13.46 -6.32 27.05
C ARG A 211 -13.61 -5.57 25.74
N LEU A 212 -14.44 -6.08 24.81
CA LEU A 212 -14.61 -5.47 23.49
C LEU A 212 -15.22 -4.07 23.56
N GLU A 213 -16.16 -3.82 24.47
CA GLU A 213 -16.75 -2.48 24.63
C GLU A 213 -15.67 -1.45 25.00
N GLN A 214 -14.88 -1.71 26.04
CA GLN A 214 -13.82 -0.80 26.47
C GLN A 214 -12.72 -0.66 25.39
N ALA A 215 -12.34 -1.76 24.75
CA ALA A 215 -11.30 -1.76 23.73
C ALA A 215 -11.74 -0.98 22.48
N THR A 216 -13.00 -1.13 22.05
CA THR A 216 -13.56 -0.35 20.93
C THR A 216 -13.76 1.12 21.27
N ALA A 217 -14.10 1.46 22.52
CA ALA A 217 -14.12 2.86 22.96
C ALA A 217 -12.73 3.51 22.89
N GLY A 218 -11.69 2.77 23.30
CA GLY A 218 -10.30 3.20 23.12
C GLY A 218 -9.91 3.36 21.64
N LEU A 219 -10.37 2.46 20.78
CA LEU A 219 -10.14 2.52 19.33
C LEU A 219 -10.79 3.76 18.70
N ILE A 220 -12.02 4.11 19.09
CA ILE A 220 -12.70 5.34 18.65
C ILE A 220 -11.84 6.56 18.94
N ALA A 221 -11.36 6.69 20.18
CA ALA A 221 -10.47 7.78 20.56
C ALA A 221 -9.16 7.75 19.75
N SER A 222 -8.61 6.58 19.48
CA SER A 222 -7.41 6.45 18.64
C SER A 222 -7.65 6.92 17.21
N TRP A 223 -8.73 6.48 16.55
CA TRP A 223 -9.03 6.87 15.16
C TRP A 223 -9.33 8.36 15.02
N GLN A 224 -9.99 8.97 16.00
CA GLN A 224 -10.24 10.42 16.02
C GLN A 224 -8.95 11.25 16.08
N ASN A 225 -7.90 10.74 16.71
CA ASN A 225 -6.63 11.46 16.91
C ASN A 225 -5.53 11.05 15.93
N ALA A 226 -5.70 9.91 15.24
CA ALA A 226 -4.74 9.37 14.30
C ALA A 226 -5.36 9.41 12.89
N GLN A 227 -5.55 10.60 12.33
CA GLN A 227 -5.81 10.73 10.89
C GLN A 227 -4.48 10.92 10.14
N PRO A 228 -4.38 10.49 8.87
CA PRO A 228 -3.23 10.86 8.05
C PRO A 228 -3.21 12.38 7.82
N ALA A 229 -2.05 12.95 7.55
CA ALA A 229 -1.92 14.37 7.25
C ALA A 229 -2.27 14.67 5.78
N LEU A 230 -2.67 15.91 5.51
CA LEU A 230 -2.94 16.40 4.14
C LEU A 230 -1.74 16.23 3.19
N THR A 231 -0.52 16.17 3.73
CA THR A 231 0.72 15.98 2.97
C THR A 231 1.13 14.51 2.81
N ASP A 232 0.47 13.59 3.52
CA ASP A 232 0.77 12.16 3.39
C ASP A 232 0.31 11.66 2.02
N SER A 233 1.02 10.65 1.49
CA SER A 233 0.70 10.10 0.17
C SER A 233 -0.70 9.46 0.15
N LEU A 234 -1.41 9.57 -0.96
CA LEU A 234 -2.73 8.94 -1.13
C LEU A 234 -2.67 7.42 -0.97
N ILE A 235 -1.53 6.80 -1.27
CA ILE A 235 -1.27 5.38 -0.99
C ILE A 235 -1.35 5.09 0.52
N THR A 236 -0.77 5.96 1.35
CA THR A 236 -0.85 5.85 2.82
C THR A 236 -2.30 5.97 3.30
N TRP A 237 -3.03 6.96 2.78
CA TRP A 237 -4.45 7.14 3.10
C TRP A 237 -5.27 5.88 2.74
N ASP A 238 -5.14 5.42 1.50
CA ASP A 238 -5.89 4.27 0.99
C ASP A 238 -5.55 2.98 1.76
N THR A 239 -4.28 2.77 2.10
CA THR A 239 -3.85 1.62 2.93
C THR A 239 -4.50 1.66 4.32
N ILE A 240 -4.49 2.82 4.99
CA ILE A 240 -5.09 2.97 6.33
C ILE A 240 -6.60 2.73 6.25
N ILE A 241 -7.28 3.32 5.26
CA ILE A 241 -8.72 3.10 5.02
C ILE A 241 -9.00 1.61 4.80
N ALA A 242 -8.23 0.93 3.96
CA ALA A 242 -8.39 -0.50 3.71
C ALA A 242 -8.22 -1.34 4.99
N TYR A 243 -7.23 -1.03 5.83
CA TYR A 243 -7.00 -1.74 7.09
C TYR A 243 -8.12 -1.50 8.10
N ARG A 244 -8.62 -0.26 8.20
CA ARG A 244 -9.76 0.09 9.06
C ARG A 244 -11.05 -0.55 8.60
N ARG A 245 -11.32 -0.55 7.28
CA ARG A 245 -12.47 -1.23 6.66
C ARG A 245 -12.44 -2.72 6.93
N PHE A 246 -11.27 -3.35 6.75
CA PHE A 246 -11.08 -4.76 7.05
C PHE A 246 -11.38 -5.08 8.52
N LEU A 247 -10.82 -4.32 9.47
CA LEU A 247 -11.11 -4.52 10.89
C LEU A 247 -12.60 -4.39 11.17
N LEU A 248 -13.22 -3.33 10.65
CA LEU A 248 -14.63 -3.03 10.88
C LEU A 248 -15.52 -4.19 10.41
N ALA A 249 -15.26 -4.74 9.21
CA ALA A 249 -15.97 -5.90 8.71
C ALA A 249 -15.84 -7.13 9.65
N LYS A 250 -14.66 -7.34 10.26
CA LYS A 250 -14.47 -8.40 11.27
C LYS A 250 -15.21 -8.10 12.58
N LEU A 251 -15.26 -6.86 13.02
CA LEU A 251 -16.01 -6.46 14.22
C LEU A 251 -17.53 -6.56 14.02
N GLU A 252 -18.03 -6.17 12.86
CA GLU A 252 -19.44 -6.31 12.48
C GLU A 252 -19.86 -7.79 12.42
N ALA A 253 -19.01 -8.65 11.83
CA ALA A 253 -19.25 -10.10 11.85
C ALA A 253 -19.33 -10.65 13.28
N LYS A 254 -18.48 -10.17 14.20
CA LYS A 254 -18.56 -10.53 15.62
C LYS A 254 -19.83 -10.00 16.30
N CYS A 255 -20.29 -8.79 15.96
CA CYS A 255 -21.54 -8.22 16.47
C CYS A 255 -22.76 -9.07 16.09
N ASN A 256 -22.83 -9.50 14.83
CA ASN A 256 -23.97 -10.23 14.30
C ASN A 256 -24.16 -11.62 14.94
N VAL A 257 -23.09 -12.20 15.47
CA VAL A 257 -23.16 -13.47 16.23
C VAL A 257 -23.71 -13.25 17.65
N GLN A 258 -23.75 -12.00 18.13
CA GLN A 258 -23.85 -11.66 19.54
C GLN A 258 -24.97 -10.65 19.81
N GLU A 259 -26.19 -10.92 19.32
CA GLU A 259 -27.40 -10.05 19.31
C GLU A 259 -27.74 -9.27 20.61
N GLU A 260 -27.07 -9.54 21.74
CA GLU A 260 -27.38 -9.02 23.08
C GLU A 260 -26.47 -7.87 23.59
N CYS A 261 -25.39 -7.46 22.90
CA CYS A 261 -24.46 -6.43 23.40
C CYS A 261 -24.62 -5.04 22.74
N VAL A 262 -25.64 -4.29 23.17
CA VAL A 262 -25.98 -2.94 22.63
C VAL A 262 -24.83 -1.92 22.69
N PRO A 263 -24.03 -1.79 23.77
CA PRO A 263 -22.94 -0.80 23.83
C PRO A 263 -21.83 -1.05 22.81
N PHE A 264 -21.46 -2.32 22.60
CA PHE A 264 -20.47 -2.71 21.60
C PHE A 264 -20.97 -2.41 20.17
N GLN A 265 -22.24 -2.69 19.88
CA GLN A 265 -22.86 -2.33 18.59
C GLN A 265 -22.84 -0.81 18.33
N ASN A 266 -23.07 0.01 19.36
CA ASN A 266 -22.96 1.46 19.27
C ASN A 266 -21.52 1.93 18.97
N ASN A 267 -20.52 1.28 19.56
CA ASN A 267 -19.13 1.59 19.26
C ASN A 267 -18.77 1.23 17.82
N VAL A 268 -19.21 0.06 17.34
CA VAL A 268 -18.99 -0.36 15.94
C VAL A 268 -19.65 0.62 14.97
N SER A 269 -20.89 1.04 15.19
CA SER A 269 -21.53 2.05 14.32
C SER A 269 -20.82 3.41 14.35
N THR A 270 -20.25 3.80 15.49
CA THR A 270 -19.41 5.00 15.60
C THR A 270 -18.12 4.87 14.78
N LEU A 271 -17.47 3.71 14.84
CA LEU A 271 -16.29 3.41 14.02
C LEU A 271 -16.63 3.42 12.52
N SER A 272 -17.78 2.85 12.12
CA SER A 272 -18.27 2.92 10.73
C SER A 272 -18.43 4.35 10.25
N LYS A 273 -18.97 5.24 11.10
CA LYS A 273 -19.09 6.66 10.78
C LYS A 273 -17.72 7.33 10.64
N LEU A 274 -16.78 7.06 11.55
CA LEU A 274 -15.42 7.61 11.46
C LEU A 274 -14.68 7.15 10.20
N LEU A 275 -14.89 5.91 9.78
CA LEU A 275 -14.33 5.41 8.52
C LEU A 275 -14.94 6.14 7.31
N TYR A 276 -16.26 6.33 7.30
CA TYR A 276 -16.93 7.07 6.23
C TYR A 276 -16.46 8.53 6.15
N ASP A 277 -16.33 9.21 7.30
CA ASP A 277 -15.81 10.57 7.35
C ASP A 277 -14.36 10.63 6.82
N LEU A 278 -13.53 9.62 7.12
CA LEU A 278 -12.17 9.51 6.59
C LEU A 278 -12.12 9.25 5.07
N GLU A 279 -13.04 8.45 4.54
CA GLU A 279 -13.16 8.22 3.09
C GLU A 279 -13.56 9.50 2.35
N LEU A 280 -14.42 10.34 2.93
CA LEU A 280 -14.74 11.64 2.39
C LEU A 280 -13.54 12.60 2.44
N GLU A 281 -12.80 12.60 3.55
CA GLU A 281 -11.59 13.42 3.70
C GLU A 281 -10.53 13.03 2.66
N LEU A 282 -10.37 11.75 2.34
CA LEU A 282 -9.49 11.30 1.24
C LEU A 282 -9.86 11.98 -0.10
N LEU A 283 -11.14 12.14 -0.41
CA LEU A 283 -11.55 12.83 -1.63
C LEU A 283 -11.10 14.30 -1.62
N GLU A 284 -11.28 14.98 -0.48
CA GLU A 284 -10.85 16.37 -0.30
C GLU A 284 -9.32 16.49 -0.45
N VAL A 285 -8.57 15.59 0.20
CA VAL A 285 -7.09 15.54 0.09
C VAL A 285 -6.65 15.27 -1.34
N ALA A 286 -7.32 14.37 -2.08
CA ALA A 286 -7.00 14.10 -3.48
C ALA A 286 -7.16 15.36 -4.34
N PHE A 287 -8.23 16.15 -4.13
CA PHE A 287 -8.39 17.45 -4.79
C PHE A 287 -7.28 18.44 -4.41
N GLU A 288 -6.92 18.55 -3.13
CA GLU A 288 -5.86 19.46 -2.66
C GLU A 288 -4.48 19.08 -3.23
N GLN A 289 -4.21 17.77 -3.38
CA GLN A 289 -2.99 17.24 -3.98
C GLN A 289 -3.01 17.27 -5.52
N ASN A 290 -4.04 17.84 -6.15
CA ASN A 290 -4.24 17.91 -7.61
C ASN A 290 -4.35 16.55 -8.31
N ASN A 291 -4.80 15.53 -7.60
CA ASN A 291 -5.09 14.21 -8.14
C ASN A 291 -6.61 14.09 -8.43
N ILE A 292 -6.99 14.47 -9.65
CA ILE A 292 -8.38 14.62 -10.12
C ILE A 292 -8.63 13.71 -11.32
#